data_AF-L0FT08-F1
#
_entry.id   AF-L0FT08-F1
#
_cell.length_a   1.000
_cell.length_b   1.000
_cell.length_c   1.000
_cell.angle_alpha   90.00
_cell.angle_beta   90.00
_cell.angle_gamma   90.00
#
_symmetry.space_group_name_H-M   'P 1'
#
loop_
_entity.id
_entity.type
_entity.pdbx_description
1 polymer ?
#
loop_
_entity_poly.entity_id
_entity_poly.type
_entity_poly.pdbx_seq_one_letter_code
_entity_poly.pdbx_strand_id
1 'polypeptide(L)'
;MELANSAIILIAAFGGLILLFIFLYFVPVNLWITAIFANVKVGIGELIGMRIRKVPPSIIVNSLITATKAGLDLTTNELETHYLAGGNVPNVIRALISADKANINLSFKQATAIDLAGRDVFEAVQISVNPKVINTPNVAAVAADGIQLIAKARVTVRANIAQLVGGSGEDTILARVGEGIVTSIGSAETHKSVLENPDKISKLVLQRGLDAGTAFEILSIDIADIDVGTNIGAKLQIDQASADLKVAEAKAEERRAMAVALEQEMKARNVEMRAKVVEAEAEVPKALAEAFRSGNLGVMDYYRMENIKSDTDMRDSIAKPDEGKGNDKSKGDKK
;
A
#
# COMPACT_ATOMS: atom_id res chain seq x y z
N MET A 1 1.25 91.57 26.88
CA MET A 1 0.48 90.60 27.70
C MET A 1 -0.60 89.89 26.90
N GLU A 2 -1.25 90.53 25.91
CA GLU A 2 -2.29 89.86 25.10
C GLU A 2 -1.76 88.70 24.24
N LEU A 3 -0.57 88.85 23.62
CA LEU A 3 0.05 87.79 22.80
C LEU A 3 0.41 86.51 23.58
N ALA A 4 0.71 86.64 24.89
CA ALA A 4 1.06 85.50 25.74
C ALA A 4 -0.19 84.70 26.16
N ASN A 5 -1.31 85.37 26.45
CA ASN A 5 -2.58 84.72 26.74
C ASN A 5 -3.16 84.03 25.51
N SER A 6 -3.08 84.64 24.32
CA SER A 6 -3.49 83.99 23.08
C SER A 6 -2.63 82.77 22.74
N ALA A 7 -1.32 82.80 23.04
CA ALA A 7 -0.43 81.65 22.84
C ALA A 7 -0.75 80.50 23.81
N ILE A 8 -1.06 80.79 25.07
CA ILE A 8 -1.46 79.76 26.06
C ILE A 8 -2.81 79.14 25.68
N ILE A 9 -3.78 79.94 25.23
CA ILE A 9 -5.08 79.43 24.75
C ILE A 9 -4.90 78.57 23.49
N LEU A 10 -4.01 78.96 22.56
CA LEU A 10 -3.67 78.17 21.38
C LEU A 10 -2.98 76.84 21.74
N ILE A 11 -2.06 76.85 22.70
CA ILE A 11 -1.38 75.63 23.17
C ILE A 11 -2.36 74.71 23.92
N ALA A 12 -3.25 75.27 24.74
CA ALA A 12 -4.30 74.50 25.42
C ALA A 12 -5.33 73.94 24.44
N ALA A 13 -5.74 74.72 23.43
CA ALA A 13 -6.63 74.27 22.37
C ALA A 13 -5.98 73.19 21.50
N PHE A 14 -4.69 73.34 21.16
CA PHE A 14 -3.92 72.35 20.41
C PHE A 14 -3.68 71.07 21.22
N GLY A 15 -3.37 71.19 22.51
CA GLY A 15 -3.27 70.05 23.43
C GLY A 15 -4.61 69.33 23.61
N GLY A 16 -5.72 70.07 23.75
CA GLY A 16 -7.07 69.51 23.79
C GLY A 16 -7.47 68.82 22.48
N LEU A 17 -7.09 69.40 21.34
CA LEU A 17 -7.32 68.80 20.02
C LEU A 17 -6.54 67.49 19.86
N ILE A 18 -5.27 67.44 20.28
CA ILE A 18 -4.46 66.23 20.27
C ILE A 18 -5.07 65.16 21.17
N LEU A 19 -5.49 65.53 22.39
CA LEU A 19 -6.11 64.61 23.34
C LEU A 19 -7.44 64.07 22.80
N LEU A 20 -8.23 64.91 22.14
CA LEU A 20 -9.45 64.52 21.42
C LEU A 20 -9.13 63.54 20.28
N PHE A 21 -8.11 63.79 19.47
CA PHE A 21 -7.70 62.87 18.39
C PHE A 21 -7.20 61.53 18.94
N ILE A 22 -6.45 61.52 20.04
CA ILE A 22 -6.02 60.29 20.73
C ILE A 22 -7.23 59.52 21.25
N PHE A 23 -8.20 60.21 21.85
CA PHE A 23 -9.43 59.61 22.35
C PHE A 23 -10.29 59.03 21.22
N LEU A 24 -10.49 59.77 20.13
CA LEU A 24 -11.23 59.30 18.94
C LEU A 24 -10.53 58.16 18.20
N TYR A 25 -9.19 58.12 18.23
CA TYR A 25 -8.42 57.01 17.68
C TYR A 25 -8.61 55.72 18.50
N PHE A 26 -8.64 55.86 19.83
CA PHE A 26 -8.79 54.71 20.72
C PHE A 26 -10.24 54.20 20.80
N VAL A 27 -11.23 55.09 20.74
CA VAL A 27 -12.65 54.73 20.82
C VAL A 27 -13.27 54.61 19.44
N PRO A 28 -13.64 53.39 18.97
CA PRO A 28 -14.32 53.23 17.69
C PRO A 28 -15.80 53.63 17.82
N VAL A 29 -16.09 54.94 17.85
CA VAL A 29 -17.45 55.49 18.04
C VAL A 29 -18.44 54.97 16.99
N ASN A 30 -18.02 54.88 15.73
CA ASN A 30 -18.87 54.35 14.64
C ASN A 30 -19.35 52.92 14.90
N LEU A 31 -18.48 52.09 15.47
CA LEU A 31 -18.77 50.69 15.75
C LEU A 31 -19.69 50.53 16.96
N TRP A 32 -19.49 51.37 17.98
CA TRP A 32 -20.38 51.44 19.14
C TRP A 32 -21.81 51.84 18.74
N ILE A 33 -21.95 52.86 17.88
CA ILE A 33 -23.25 53.28 17.34
C ILE A 33 -23.92 52.12 16.58
N THR A 34 -23.15 51.41 15.74
CA THR A 34 -23.67 50.26 14.97
C THR A 34 -24.15 49.13 15.89
N ALA A 35 -23.42 48.86 16.99
CA ALA A 35 -23.81 47.85 17.98
C ALA A 35 -25.15 48.20 18.65
N ILE A 36 -25.35 49.46 19.03
CA ILE A 36 -26.61 49.92 19.63
C ILE A 36 -27.79 49.74 18.68
N PHE A 37 -27.64 50.15 17.41
CA PHE A 37 -28.70 49.98 16.41
C PHE A 37 -29.01 48.51 16.13
N ALA A 38 -28.06 47.61 16.33
CA ALA A 38 -28.23 46.17 16.23
C ALA A 38 -28.76 45.52 17.52
N ASN A 39 -29.15 46.32 18.53
CA ASN A 39 -29.61 45.86 19.85
C ASN A 39 -28.57 45.02 20.62
N VAL A 40 -27.28 45.27 20.39
CA VAL A 40 -26.18 44.61 21.10
C VAL A 40 -25.66 45.53 22.21
N LYS A 41 -25.73 45.05 23.45
CA LYS A 41 -25.30 45.81 24.64
C LYS A 41 -23.78 45.74 24.79
N VAL A 42 -23.05 46.63 24.11
CA VAL A 42 -21.59 46.77 24.28
C VAL A 42 -21.26 48.14 24.88
N GLY A 43 -20.55 48.15 26.00
CA GLY A 43 -20.12 49.38 26.66
C GLY A 43 -18.91 50.02 25.96
N ILE A 44 -18.79 51.35 26.03
CA ILE A 44 -17.59 52.07 25.55
C ILE A 44 -16.33 51.57 26.30
N GLY A 45 -16.46 51.27 27.59
CA GLY A 45 -15.38 50.70 28.40
C GLY A 45 -14.93 49.30 27.93
N GLU A 46 -15.85 48.47 27.43
CA GLU A 46 -15.52 47.14 26.91
C GLU A 46 -14.72 47.23 25.61
N LEU A 47 -15.07 48.16 24.72
CA LEU A 47 -14.34 48.41 23.46
C LEU A 47 -12.89 48.87 23.72
N ILE A 48 -12.71 49.73 24.73
CA ILE A 48 -11.39 50.15 25.20
C ILE A 48 -10.64 48.96 25.80
N GLY A 49 -11.30 48.16 26.63
CA GLY A 49 -10.75 46.95 27.25
C GLY A 49 -10.32 45.88 26.23
N MET A 50 -11.04 45.72 25.12
CA MET A 50 -10.65 44.84 24.00
C MET A 50 -9.31 45.26 23.40
N ARG A 51 -9.13 46.56 23.12
CA ARG A 51 -7.86 47.08 22.57
C ARG A 51 -6.69 46.87 23.52
N ILE A 52 -6.89 47.09 24.82
CA ILE A 52 -5.84 46.85 25.84
C ILE A 52 -5.43 45.36 25.85
N ARG A 53 -6.39 44.45 25.68
CA ARG A 53 -6.15 43.00 25.57
C ARG A 53 -5.67 42.54 24.19
N LYS A 54 -5.38 43.47 23.27
CA LYS A 54 -4.99 43.22 21.87
C LYS A 54 -6.02 42.42 21.05
N VAL A 55 -7.31 42.51 21.42
CA VAL A 55 -8.42 41.95 20.65
C VAL A 55 -9.00 43.05 19.76
N PRO A 56 -9.11 42.87 18.43
CA PRO A 56 -9.68 43.88 17.54
C PRO A 56 -11.20 44.00 17.77
N PRO A 57 -11.71 45.15 18.25
CA PRO A 57 -13.13 45.31 18.57
C PRO A 57 -14.03 45.11 17.35
N SER A 58 -13.52 45.44 16.16
CA SER A 58 -14.23 45.28 14.89
C SER A 58 -14.67 43.86 14.60
N ILE A 59 -13.81 42.88 14.85
CA ILE A 59 -14.11 41.48 14.55
C ILE A 59 -15.16 40.94 15.52
N ILE A 60 -14.99 41.22 16.82
CA ILE A 60 -15.86 40.74 17.88
C ILE A 60 -17.26 41.32 17.75
N VAL A 61 -17.38 42.64 17.66
CA VAL A 61 -18.69 43.31 17.64
C VAL A 61 -19.46 42.99 16.36
N ASN A 62 -18.81 42.95 15.20
CA ASN A 62 -19.49 42.56 13.96
C ASN A 62 -19.99 41.10 14.02
N SER A 63 -19.19 40.20 14.61
CA SER A 63 -19.59 38.81 14.80
C SER A 63 -20.75 38.68 15.80
N LEU A 64 -20.73 39.47 16.89
CA LEU A 64 -21.79 39.51 17.90
C LEU A 64 -23.10 40.09 17.35
N ILE A 65 -23.03 41.15 16.53
CA ILE A 65 -24.17 41.70 15.79
C ILE A 65 -24.78 40.62 14.88
N THR A 66 -23.93 39.88 14.17
CA THR A 66 -24.38 38.82 13.25
C THR A 66 -25.05 37.67 14.01
N ALA A 67 -24.47 37.25 15.14
CA ALA A 67 -25.03 36.22 16.01
C ALA A 67 -26.38 36.64 16.62
N THR A 68 -26.47 37.85 17.18
CA THR A 68 -27.69 38.39 17.81
C THR A 68 -28.82 38.52 16.79
N LYS A 69 -28.52 38.99 15.57
CA LYS A 69 -29.50 39.06 14.46
C LYS A 69 -29.98 37.70 13.98
N ALA A 70 -29.18 36.65 14.19
CA ALA A 70 -29.55 35.27 13.90
C ALA A 70 -30.28 34.58 15.06
N GLY A 71 -30.50 35.27 16.19
CA GLY A 71 -31.16 34.70 17.37
C GLY A 71 -30.25 33.85 18.26
N LEU A 72 -28.93 33.93 18.07
CA LEU A 72 -27.96 33.22 18.90
C LEU A 72 -27.60 34.05 20.15
N ASP A 73 -27.83 33.48 21.33
CA ASP A 73 -27.48 34.08 22.61
C ASP A 73 -26.00 33.83 22.93
N LEU A 74 -25.13 34.77 22.51
CA LEU A 74 -23.69 34.73 22.78
C LEU A 74 -23.24 35.96 23.56
N THR A 75 -22.25 35.78 24.42
CA THR A 75 -21.68 36.88 25.21
C THR A 75 -20.41 37.44 24.56
N THR A 76 -20.13 38.72 24.80
CA THR A 76 -18.90 39.37 24.36
C THR A 76 -17.64 38.65 24.86
N ASN A 77 -17.67 38.19 26.12
CA ASN A 77 -16.56 37.49 26.76
C ASN A 77 -16.22 36.14 26.09
N GLU A 78 -17.23 35.40 25.63
CA GLU A 78 -17.03 34.12 24.94
C GLU A 78 -16.29 34.30 23.61
N LEU A 79 -16.69 35.31 22.82
CA LEU A 79 -16.04 35.63 21.55
C LEU A 79 -14.61 36.12 21.75
N GLU A 80 -14.38 36.96 22.75
CA GLU A 80 -13.04 37.44 23.11
C GLU A 80 -12.14 36.29 23.56
N THR A 81 -12.65 35.39 24.39
CA THR A 81 -11.91 34.22 24.89
C THR A 81 -11.48 33.33 23.73
N HIS A 82 -12.38 33.07 22.77
CA HIS A 82 -12.05 32.28 21.58
C HIS A 82 -11.00 32.96 20.70
N TYR A 83 -11.12 34.28 20.49
CA TYR A 83 -10.13 35.05 19.72
C TYR A 83 -8.75 35.03 20.40
N LEU A 84 -8.69 35.19 21.72
CA LEU A 84 -7.45 35.15 22.49
C LEU A 84 -6.81 33.74 22.47
N ALA A 85 -7.61 32.69 22.37
CA ALA A 85 -7.13 31.33 22.15
C ALA A 85 -6.57 31.09 20.74
N GLY A 86 -6.64 32.08 19.84
CA GLY A 86 -6.14 32.01 18.47
C GLY A 86 -7.16 31.51 17.45
N GLY A 87 -8.44 31.41 17.82
CA GLY A 87 -9.51 30.94 16.95
C GLY A 87 -10.10 32.01 16.02
N ASN A 88 -10.80 31.55 14.99
CA ASN A 88 -11.49 32.36 13.99
C ASN A 88 -12.96 32.59 14.37
N VAL A 89 -13.22 33.68 15.11
CA VAL A 89 -14.56 34.07 15.57
C VAL A 89 -15.58 34.21 14.41
N PRO A 90 -15.30 34.94 13.31
CA PRO A 90 -16.24 35.05 12.19
C PRO A 90 -16.65 33.70 11.59
N ASN A 91 -15.72 32.75 11.50
CA ASN A 91 -16.00 31.43 10.92
C ASN A 91 -16.93 30.61 11.82
N VAL A 92 -16.66 30.59 13.12
CA VAL A 92 -17.49 29.91 14.13
C VAL A 92 -18.93 30.46 14.14
N ILE A 93 -19.10 31.78 14.09
CA ILE A 93 -20.45 32.37 14.06
C ILE A 93 -21.20 31.98 12.79
N ARG A 94 -20.55 32.00 11.62
CA ARG A 94 -21.19 31.55 10.38
C ARG A 94 -21.59 30.08 10.45
N ALA A 95 -20.74 29.24 11.03
CA ALA A 95 -21.02 27.82 11.22
C ALA A 95 -22.24 27.60 12.13
N LEU A 96 -22.33 28.32 13.26
CA LEU A 96 -23.46 28.25 14.19
C LEU A 96 -24.77 28.69 13.53
N ILE A 97 -24.75 29.76 12.75
CA ILE A 97 -25.94 30.23 12.03
C ILE A 97 -26.39 29.20 10.99
N SER A 98 -25.45 28.60 10.26
CA SER A 98 -25.76 27.53 9.31
C SER A 98 -26.31 26.28 10.01
N ALA A 99 -25.75 25.92 11.17
CA ALA A 99 -26.19 24.77 11.95
C ALA A 99 -27.62 24.97 12.49
N ASP A 100 -27.91 26.15 13.04
CA ASP A 100 -29.24 26.51 13.56
C ASP A 100 -30.31 26.47 12.46
N LYS A 101 -30.01 27.05 11.29
CA LYS A 101 -30.91 26.99 10.11
C LYS A 101 -31.14 25.57 9.58
N ALA A 102 -30.18 24.67 9.77
CA ALA A 102 -30.28 23.28 9.38
C ALA A 102 -30.77 22.36 10.52
N ASN A 103 -31.17 22.94 11.66
CA ASN A 103 -31.62 22.21 12.85
C ASN A 103 -30.58 21.19 13.38
N ILE A 104 -29.30 21.54 13.29
CA ILE A 104 -28.18 20.76 13.81
C ILE A 104 -27.81 21.31 15.19
N ASN A 105 -27.80 20.45 16.20
CA ASN A 105 -27.42 20.82 17.56
C ASN A 105 -25.89 21.02 17.67
N LEU A 106 -25.43 22.25 17.41
CA LEU A 106 -24.04 22.67 17.56
C LEU A 106 -23.94 23.75 18.64
N SER A 107 -23.34 23.42 19.78
CA SER A 107 -23.07 24.41 20.83
C SER A 107 -21.87 25.29 20.48
N PHE A 108 -21.84 26.51 21.00
CA PHE A 108 -20.69 27.42 20.85
C PHE A 108 -19.38 26.76 21.30
N LYS A 109 -19.39 26.06 22.44
CA LYS A 109 -18.21 25.35 22.97
C LYS A 109 -17.69 24.26 22.02
N GLN A 110 -18.59 23.49 21.39
CA GLN A 110 -18.20 22.49 20.40
C GLN A 110 -17.60 23.16 19.16
N ALA A 111 -18.23 24.21 18.65
CA ALA A 111 -17.74 24.95 17.50
C ALA A 111 -16.34 25.54 17.75
N THR A 112 -16.10 26.13 18.93
CA THR A 112 -14.78 26.63 19.31
C THR A 112 -13.73 25.51 19.42
N ALA A 113 -14.12 24.33 19.94
CA ALA A 113 -13.21 23.19 20.06
C ALA A 113 -12.79 22.65 18.69
N ILE A 114 -13.72 22.61 17.71
CA ILE A 114 -13.43 22.20 16.33
C ILE A 114 -12.45 23.17 15.67
N ASP A 115 -12.70 24.48 15.81
CA ASP A 115 -11.85 25.52 15.23
C ASP A 115 -10.43 25.50 15.82
N LEU A 116 -10.30 25.35 17.14
CA LEU A 116 -9.00 25.23 17.82
C LEU A 116 -8.26 23.93 17.49
N ALA A 117 -8.98 22.87 17.11
CA ALA A 117 -8.39 21.63 16.59
C ALA A 117 -7.83 21.79 15.16
N GLY A 118 -7.93 22.98 14.56
CA GLY A 118 -7.44 23.27 13.22
C GLY A 118 -8.35 22.71 12.12
N ARG A 119 -9.64 22.51 12.41
CA ARG A 119 -10.65 22.07 11.44
C ARG A 119 -11.57 23.22 11.10
N ASP A 120 -12.01 23.30 9.84
CA ASP A 120 -12.99 24.30 9.45
C ASP A 120 -14.40 23.88 9.90
N VAL A 121 -14.91 24.57 10.92
CA VAL A 121 -16.25 24.33 11.47
C VAL A 121 -17.35 24.60 10.45
N PHE A 122 -17.17 25.64 9.61
CA PHE A 122 -18.17 26.04 8.64
C PHE A 122 -18.30 24.99 7.52
N GLU A 123 -17.16 24.52 7.02
CA GLU A 123 -17.12 23.42 6.05
C GLU A 123 -17.76 22.15 6.62
N ALA A 124 -17.46 21.80 7.87
CA ALA A 124 -18.04 20.62 8.50
C ALA A 124 -19.57 20.70 8.63
N VAL A 125 -20.10 21.86 9.03
CA VAL A 125 -21.56 22.07 9.04
C VAL A 125 -22.13 21.97 7.62
N GLN A 126 -21.45 22.56 6.62
CA GLN A 126 -21.89 22.50 5.23
C GLN A 126 -21.95 21.06 4.69
N ILE A 127 -20.94 20.24 4.98
CA ILE A 127 -20.91 18.81 4.62
C ILE A 127 -21.99 18.03 5.40
N SER A 128 -22.34 18.48 6.61
CA SER A 128 -23.43 17.88 7.38
C SER A 128 -24.80 18.11 6.72
N VAL A 129 -25.04 19.33 6.22
CA VAL A 129 -26.29 19.72 5.54
C VAL A 129 -26.36 19.16 4.11
N ASN A 130 -25.26 19.28 3.36
CA ASN A 130 -25.15 18.81 2.00
C ASN A 130 -24.04 17.75 1.92
N PRO A 131 -24.40 16.45 1.94
CA PRO A 131 -23.44 15.36 1.88
C PRO A 131 -22.49 15.47 0.70
N LYS A 132 -21.23 15.09 0.91
CA LYS A 132 -20.17 15.09 -0.09
C LYS A 132 -19.97 13.68 -0.63
N VAL A 133 -19.76 13.56 -1.93
CA VAL A 133 -19.42 12.28 -2.57
C VAL A 133 -17.91 12.20 -2.76
N ILE A 134 -17.31 11.13 -2.23
CA ILE A 134 -15.88 10.84 -2.32
C ILE A 134 -15.68 9.53 -3.07
N ASN A 135 -14.76 9.51 -4.02
CA ASN A 135 -14.44 8.28 -4.75
C ASN A 135 -13.31 7.54 -4.04
N THR A 136 -13.43 6.22 -3.93
CA THR A 136 -12.32 5.37 -3.49
C THR A 136 -11.24 5.30 -4.57
N PRO A 137 -9.97 5.03 -4.19
CA PRO A 137 -8.98 4.55 -5.15
C PRO A 137 -9.45 3.23 -5.79
N ASN A 138 -8.79 2.83 -6.88
CA ASN A 138 -9.08 1.55 -7.53
C ASN A 138 -8.66 0.41 -6.58
N VAL A 139 -9.63 -0.40 -6.15
CA VAL A 139 -9.41 -1.52 -5.25
C VAL A 139 -9.39 -2.81 -6.06
N ALA A 140 -8.25 -3.49 -6.09
CA ALA A 140 -8.09 -4.76 -6.79
C ALA A 140 -8.21 -5.93 -5.81
N ALA A 141 -9.06 -6.91 -6.13
CA ALA A 141 -9.24 -8.13 -5.35
C ALA A 141 -9.46 -9.34 -6.27
N VAL A 142 -9.27 -10.55 -5.74
CA VAL A 142 -9.37 -11.80 -6.51
C VAL A 142 -10.50 -12.62 -5.93
N ALA A 143 -11.44 -13.06 -6.76
CA ALA A 143 -12.51 -13.97 -6.35
C ALA A 143 -11.98 -15.41 -6.19
N ALA A 144 -12.76 -16.30 -5.58
CA ALA A 144 -12.32 -17.68 -5.32
C ALA A 144 -12.04 -18.49 -6.60
N ASP A 145 -12.59 -18.07 -7.75
CA ASP A 145 -12.32 -18.63 -9.07
C ASP A 145 -10.98 -18.15 -9.70
N GLY A 146 -10.22 -17.32 -8.98
CA GLY A 146 -8.90 -16.84 -9.41
C GLY A 146 -8.94 -15.66 -10.38
N ILE A 147 -10.11 -15.07 -10.64
CA ILE A 147 -10.25 -13.91 -11.53
C ILE A 147 -10.18 -12.62 -10.70
N GLN A 148 -9.35 -11.70 -11.17
CA GLN A 148 -9.21 -10.38 -10.56
C GLN A 148 -10.36 -9.47 -10.96
N LEU A 149 -10.91 -8.75 -9.99
CA LEU A 149 -11.84 -7.66 -10.18
C LEU A 149 -11.22 -6.37 -9.64
N ILE A 150 -11.38 -5.28 -10.39
CA ILE A 150 -10.99 -3.94 -9.97
C ILE A 150 -12.27 -3.15 -9.76
N ALA A 151 -12.57 -2.83 -8.50
CA ALA A 151 -13.78 -2.12 -8.13
C ALA A 151 -13.46 -0.68 -7.71
N LYS A 152 -14.37 0.23 -8.07
CA LYS A 152 -14.35 1.62 -7.65
C LYS A 152 -15.67 1.96 -7.00
N ALA A 153 -15.65 2.53 -5.80
CA ALA A 153 -16.84 2.93 -5.07
C ALA A 153 -16.94 4.45 -4.92
N ARG A 154 -18.17 4.95 -4.91
CA ARG A 154 -18.58 6.29 -4.48
C ARG A 154 -19.13 6.18 -3.07
N VAL A 155 -18.50 6.87 -2.14
CA VAL A 155 -18.94 6.93 -0.75
C VAL A 155 -19.58 8.30 -0.53
N THR A 156 -20.87 8.31 -0.19
CA THR A 156 -21.57 9.52 0.22
C THR A 156 -21.42 9.67 1.72
N VAL A 157 -20.70 10.71 2.15
CA VAL A 157 -20.43 10.97 3.56
C VAL A 157 -21.06 12.26 4.04
N ARG A 158 -21.47 12.26 5.30
CA ARG A 158 -21.92 13.42 6.06
C ARG A 158 -20.95 13.66 7.21
N ALA A 159 -20.69 14.90 7.59
CA ALA A 159 -19.86 15.18 8.77
C ALA A 159 -20.64 14.87 10.07
N ASN A 160 -20.02 14.13 10.98
CA ASN A 160 -20.54 13.88 12.32
C ASN A 160 -19.97 14.94 13.27
N ILE A 161 -20.78 15.97 13.55
CA ILE A 161 -20.39 17.12 14.38
C ILE A 161 -19.96 16.71 15.79
N ALA A 162 -20.51 15.63 16.35
CA ALA A 162 -20.17 15.17 17.71
C ALA A 162 -18.78 14.52 17.79
N GLN A 163 -18.32 13.88 16.71
CA GLN A 163 -17.04 13.13 16.66
C GLN A 163 -15.99 13.82 15.77
N LEU A 164 -16.25 15.05 15.35
CA LEU A 164 -15.35 15.81 14.47
C LEU A 164 -14.00 16.13 15.14
N VAL A 165 -13.98 16.27 16.47
CA VAL A 165 -12.75 16.46 17.25
C VAL A 165 -12.25 15.10 17.73
N GLY A 166 -11.09 14.68 17.24
CA GLY A 166 -10.44 13.42 17.61
C GLY A 166 -10.87 12.20 16.79
N GLY A 167 -11.91 12.31 15.96
CA GLY A 167 -12.31 11.26 15.02
C GLY A 167 -11.32 11.09 13.86
N SER A 168 -11.30 9.89 13.28
CA SER A 168 -10.51 9.61 12.07
C SER A 168 -11.06 10.35 10.84
N GLY A 169 -10.16 10.78 9.93
CA GLY A 169 -10.52 11.54 8.73
C GLY A 169 -11.04 10.70 7.55
N GLU A 170 -11.20 11.37 6.40
CA GLU A 170 -11.70 10.76 5.15
C GLU A 170 -10.84 9.55 4.73
N ASP A 171 -9.51 9.62 4.86
CA ASP A 171 -8.58 8.56 4.46
C ASP A 171 -8.85 7.23 5.17
N THR A 172 -9.20 7.29 6.46
CA THR A 172 -9.48 6.08 7.24
C THR A 172 -10.78 5.41 6.79
N ILE A 173 -11.78 6.22 6.41
CA ILE A 173 -13.04 5.70 5.86
C ILE A 173 -12.79 5.04 4.52
N LEU A 174 -12.03 5.69 3.63
CA LEU A 174 -11.70 5.11 2.32
C LEU A 174 -10.92 3.79 2.45
N ALA A 175 -9.98 3.71 3.40
CA ALA A 175 -9.24 2.48 3.68
C ALA A 175 -10.16 1.36 4.18
N ARG A 176 -11.05 1.65 5.14
CA ARG A 176 -12.03 0.69 5.69
C ARG A 176 -13.04 0.22 4.65
N VAL A 177 -13.54 1.13 3.82
CA VAL A 177 -14.41 0.79 2.68
C VAL A 177 -13.64 -0.10 1.69
N GLY A 178 -12.38 0.24 1.39
CA GLY A 178 -11.52 -0.58 0.54
C GLY A 178 -11.31 -1.99 1.08
N GLU A 179 -11.00 -2.15 2.37
CA GLU A 179 -10.90 -3.44 3.04
C GLU A 179 -12.21 -4.24 2.94
N GLY A 180 -13.34 -3.57 3.16
CA GLY A 180 -14.66 -4.17 3.02
C GLY A 180 -14.92 -4.70 1.60
N ILE A 181 -14.55 -3.92 0.57
CA ILE A 181 -14.66 -4.31 -0.84
C ILE A 181 -13.77 -5.51 -1.14
N VAL A 182 -12.50 -5.49 -0.70
CA VAL A 182 -11.56 -6.61 -0.88
C VAL A 182 -12.12 -7.89 -0.26
N THR A 183 -12.62 -7.78 0.97
CA THR A 183 -13.20 -8.91 1.70
C THR A 183 -14.43 -9.46 0.99
N SER A 184 -15.30 -8.59 0.47
CA SER A 184 -16.52 -9.01 -0.23
C SER A 184 -16.21 -9.71 -1.55
N ILE A 185 -15.24 -9.21 -2.33
CA ILE A 185 -14.82 -9.84 -3.59
C ILE A 185 -14.10 -11.16 -3.31
N GLY A 186 -13.20 -11.19 -2.33
CA GLY A 186 -12.46 -12.39 -1.95
C GLY A 186 -13.32 -13.51 -1.36
N SER A 187 -14.48 -13.16 -0.79
CA SER A 187 -15.45 -14.14 -0.27
C SER A 187 -16.42 -14.65 -1.35
N ALA A 188 -16.39 -14.10 -2.56
CA ALA A 188 -17.27 -14.53 -3.64
C ALA A 188 -16.74 -15.80 -4.32
N GLU A 189 -17.60 -16.79 -4.53
CA GLU A 189 -17.24 -18.04 -5.20
C GLU A 189 -16.79 -17.82 -6.64
N THR A 190 -17.43 -16.89 -7.35
CA THR A 190 -17.12 -16.57 -8.75
C THR A 190 -17.19 -15.08 -9.01
N HIS A 191 -16.36 -14.57 -9.92
CA HIS A 191 -16.40 -13.18 -10.37
C HIS A 191 -17.76 -12.79 -10.98
N LYS A 192 -18.46 -13.76 -11.61
CA LYS A 192 -19.79 -13.56 -12.18
C LYS A 192 -20.82 -13.19 -11.12
N SER A 193 -20.78 -13.82 -9.95
CA SER A 193 -21.71 -13.52 -8.85
C SER A 193 -21.62 -12.07 -8.36
N VAL A 194 -20.41 -11.48 -8.46
CA VAL A 194 -20.15 -10.08 -8.11
C VAL A 194 -20.67 -9.14 -9.20
N LEU A 195 -20.43 -9.48 -10.47
CA LEU A 195 -20.91 -8.71 -11.63
C LEU A 195 -22.43 -8.71 -11.76
N GLU A 196 -23.09 -9.81 -11.40
CA GLU A 196 -24.55 -9.91 -11.43
C GLU A 196 -25.23 -9.02 -10.39
N ASN A 197 -24.58 -8.81 -9.23
CA ASN A 197 -25.16 -8.06 -8.11
C ASN A 197 -24.09 -7.27 -7.34
N PRO A 198 -23.59 -6.14 -7.86
CA PRO A 198 -22.57 -5.32 -7.20
C PRO A 198 -23.05 -4.74 -5.87
N ASP A 199 -24.36 -4.53 -5.70
CA ASP A 199 -24.99 -4.04 -4.46
C ASP A 199 -24.79 -4.97 -3.26
N LYS A 200 -24.44 -6.25 -3.47
CA LYS A 200 -24.10 -7.14 -2.35
C LYS A 200 -22.84 -6.67 -1.63
N ILE A 201 -21.89 -6.10 -2.36
CA ILE A 201 -20.66 -5.53 -1.79
C ILE A 201 -21.04 -4.38 -0.85
N SER A 202 -21.79 -3.39 -1.34
CA SER A 202 -22.12 -2.21 -0.54
C SER A 202 -22.90 -2.55 0.73
N LYS A 203 -23.87 -3.49 0.66
CA LYS A 203 -24.63 -3.94 1.83
C LYS A 203 -23.74 -4.61 2.88
N LEU A 204 -22.85 -5.51 2.46
CA LEU A 204 -21.95 -6.23 3.36
C LEU A 204 -20.92 -5.29 4.01
N VAL A 205 -20.48 -4.28 3.25
CA VAL A 205 -19.54 -3.25 3.71
C VAL A 205 -20.21 -2.30 4.71
N LEU A 206 -21.45 -1.85 4.46
CA LEU A 206 -22.22 -1.02 5.39
C LEU A 206 -22.56 -1.73 6.71
N GLN A 207 -22.85 -3.03 6.68
CA GLN A 207 -23.17 -3.82 7.89
C GLN A 207 -22.04 -3.88 8.92
N ARG A 208 -20.79 -3.61 8.52
CA ARG A 208 -19.62 -3.67 9.41
C ARG A 208 -19.42 -2.42 10.27
N GLY A 209 -20.24 -1.38 10.12
CA GLY A 209 -20.15 -0.17 10.97
C GLY A 209 -18.81 0.56 10.81
N LEU A 210 -18.43 0.86 9.57
CA LEU A 210 -17.11 1.41 9.20
C LEU A 210 -16.89 2.85 9.67
N ASP A 211 -17.98 3.53 10.03
CA ASP A 211 -18.05 4.90 10.51
C ASP A 211 -17.77 5.04 12.01
N ALA A 212 -17.65 3.92 12.76
CA ALA A 212 -17.36 3.95 14.18
C ALA A 212 -16.03 4.66 14.51
N GLY A 213 -16.11 5.72 15.30
CA GLY A 213 -14.96 6.52 15.74
C GLY A 213 -14.37 7.44 14.66
N THR A 214 -15.13 7.71 13.60
CA THR A 214 -14.71 8.59 12.52
C THR A 214 -15.42 9.94 12.58
N ALA A 215 -14.82 10.96 11.97
CA ALA A 215 -15.39 12.29 11.89
C ALA A 215 -16.57 12.40 10.90
N PHE A 216 -16.89 11.32 10.19
CA PHE A 216 -17.96 11.28 9.19
C PHE A 216 -18.87 10.08 9.41
N GLU A 217 -20.10 10.23 8.96
CA GLU A 217 -21.11 9.19 8.90
C GLU A 217 -21.30 8.79 7.44
N ILE A 218 -21.35 7.48 7.17
CA ILE A 218 -21.52 6.96 5.80
C ILE A 218 -23.02 6.83 5.52
N LEU A 219 -23.53 7.59 4.56
CA LEU A 219 -24.93 7.50 4.12
C LEU A 219 -25.13 6.37 3.12
N SER A 220 -24.27 6.31 2.11
CA SER A 220 -24.32 5.28 1.08
C SER A 220 -22.92 4.93 0.59
N ILE A 221 -22.78 3.69 0.14
CA ILE A 221 -21.63 3.21 -0.62
C ILE A 221 -22.21 2.65 -1.91
N ASP A 222 -21.87 3.26 -3.03
CA ASP A 222 -22.35 2.86 -4.34
C ASP A 222 -21.16 2.38 -5.17
N ILE A 223 -21.25 1.22 -5.80
CA ILE A 223 -20.17 0.76 -6.68
C ILE A 223 -20.30 1.50 -8.01
N ALA A 224 -19.31 2.36 -8.31
CA ALA A 224 -19.30 3.18 -9.50
C ALA A 224 -18.85 2.41 -10.74
N ASP A 225 -17.93 1.47 -10.56
CA ASP A 225 -17.38 0.67 -11.66
C ASP A 225 -16.79 -0.65 -11.16
N ILE A 226 -16.87 -1.70 -11.97
CA ILE A 226 -16.23 -3.01 -11.74
C ILE A 226 -15.65 -3.52 -13.07
N ASP A 227 -14.33 -3.55 -13.14
CA ASP A 227 -13.59 -4.10 -14.27
C ASP A 227 -13.10 -5.51 -13.99
N VAL A 228 -13.16 -6.37 -15.01
CA VAL A 228 -12.52 -7.70 -14.98
C VAL A 228 -11.05 -7.54 -15.38
N GLY A 229 -10.15 -7.90 -14.47
CA GLY A 229 -8.71 -7.82 -14.65
C GLY A 229 -8.11 -9.11 -15.21
N THR A 230 -6.95 -9.49 -14.68
CA THR A 230 -6.23 -10.69 -15.13
C THR A 230 -6.77 -11.95 -14.44
N ASN A 231 -6.73 -13.08 -15.13
CA ASN A 231 -6.93 -14.39 -14.49
C ASN A 231 -5.65 -14.80 -13.76
N ILE A 232 -5.57 -14.47 -12.47
CA ILE A 232 -4.42 -14.74 -11.61
C ILE A 232 -4.31 -16.25 -11.36
N GLY A 233 -5.44 -16.96 -11.26
CA GLY A 233 -5.47 -18.42 -11.12
C GLY A 233 -4.75 -19.13 -12.26
N ALA A 234 -5.07 -18.78 -13.52
CA ALA A 234 -4.41 -19.33 -14.70
C ALA A 234 -2.92 -18.97 -14.75
N LYS A 235 -2.57 -17.73 -14.38
CA LYS A 235 -1.16 -17.29 -14.33
C LYS A 235 -0.35 -18.10 -13.32
N LEU A 236 -0.87 -18.26 -12.11
CA LEU A 236 -0.23 -19.08 -11.06
C LEU A 236 -0.09 -20.54 -11.49
N GLN A 237 -1.07 -21.11 -12.20
CA GLN A 237 -0.98 -22.47 -12.75
C GLN A 237 0.12 -22.60 -13.81
N ILE A 238 0.25 -21.62 -14.70
CA ILE A 238 1.34 -21.59 -15.70
C ILE A 238 2.69 -21.47 -14.99
N ASP A 239 2.80 -20.59 -14.00
CA ASP A 239 4.02 -20.37 -13.24
C ASP A 239 4.42 -21.65 -12.49
N GLN A 240 3.47 -22.34 -11.84
CA GLN A 240 3.68 -23.64 -11.19
C GLN A 240 4.12 -24.72 -12.20
N ALA A 241 3.42 -24.86 -13.32
CA ALA A 241 3.79 -25.84 -14.35
C ALA A 241 5.18 -25.58 -14.93
N SER A 242 5.57 -24.30 -15.09
CA SER A 242 6.91 -23.93 -15.55
C SER A 242 7.99 -24.26 -14.53
N ALA A 243 7.69 -24.12 -13.23
CA ALA A 243 8.60 -24.49 -12.16
C ALA A 243 8.76 -26.02 -12.09
N ASP A 244 7.67 -26.76 -12.20
CA ASP A 244 7.68 -28.23 -12.21
C ASP A 244 8.45 -28.78 -13.42
N LEU A 245 8.28 -28.18 -14.59
CA LEU A 245 9.04 -28.53 -15.80
C LEU A 245 10.54 -28.33 -15.59
N LYS A 246 10.97 -27.20 -15.03
CA LYS A 246 12.39 -26.94 -14.72
C LYS A 246 12.96 -27.96 -13.74
N VAL A 247 12.20 -28.34 -12.71
CA VAL A 247 12.62 -29.37 -11.73
C VAL A 247 12.73 -30.74 -12.41
N ALA A 248 11.79 -31.08 -13.30
CA ALA A 248 11.82 -32.32 -14.05
C ALA A 248 13.00 -32.39 -15.02
N GLU A 249 13.30 -31.28 -15.73
CA GLU A 249 14.47 -31.15 -16.60
C GLU A 249 15.77 -31.31 -15.82
N ALA A 250 15.91 -30.62 -14.68
CA ALA A 250 17.09 -30.73 -13.82
C ALA A 250 17.31 -32.17 -13.33
N LYS A 251 16.25 -32.87 -12.89
CA LYS A 251 16.32 -34.29 -12.49
C LYS A 251 16.68 -35.20 -13.66
N ALA A 252 16.19 -34.91 -14.86
CA ALA A 252 16.51 -35.69 -16.06
C ALA A 252 17.98 -35.52 -16.45
N GLU A 253 18.51 -34.30 -16.33
CA GLU A 253 19.91 -34.00 -16.57
C GLU A 253 20.83 -34.63 -15.53
N GLU A 254 20.46 -34.57 -14.24
CA GLU A 254 21.15 -35.26 -13.15
C GLU A 254 21.25 -36.77 -13.42
N ARG A 255 20.13 -37.41 -13.82
CA ARG A 255 20.11 -38.84 -14.18
C ARG A 255 21.00 -39.15 -15.38
N ARG A 256 21.00 -38.28 -16.41
CA ARG A 256 21.90 -38.46 -17.56
C ARG A 256 23.36 -38.35 -17.14
N ALA A 257 23.70 -37.37 -16.32
CA ALA A 257 25.05 -37.21 -15.80
C ALA A 257 25.50 -38.42 -14.97
N MET A 258 24.64 -38.95 -14.10
CA MET A 258 24.91 -40.18 -13.34
C MET A 258 25.09 -41.40 -14.25
N ALA A 259 24.25 -41.55 -15.28
CA ALA A 259 24.37 -42.67 -16.22
C ALA A 259 25.69 -42.63 -17.01
N VAL A 260 26.11 -41.43 -17.45
CA VAL A 260 27.42 -41.24 -18.10
C VAL A 260 28.57 -41.53 -17.13
N ALA A 261 28.48 -41.05 -15.88
CA ALA A 261 29.48 -41.33 -14.86
C ALA A 261 29.61 -42.85 -14.60
N LEU A 262 28.49 -43.56 -14.48
CA LEU A 262 28.45 -45.01 -14.32
C LEU A 262 29.04 -45.75 -15.54
N GLU A 263 28.75 -45.29 -16.76
CA GLU A 263 29.35 -45.85 -17.97
C GLU A 263 30.88 -45.70 -17.98
N GLN A 264 31.39 -44.54 -17.57
CA GLN A 264 32.82 -44.29 -17.45
C GLN A 264 33.46 -45.14 -16.35
N GLU A 265 32.80 -45.29 -15.19
CA GLU A 265 33.25 -46.16 -14.11
C GLU A 265 33.33 -47.63 -14.56
N MET A 266 32.34 -48.11 -15.31
CA MET A 266 32.34 -49.46 -15.87
C MET A 266 33.42 -49.66 -16.94
N LYS A 267 33.69 -48.64 -17.77
CA LYS A 267 34.84 -48.65 -18.69
C LYS A 267 36.15 -48.73 -17.93
N ALA A 268 36.35 -47.90 -16.90
CA ALA A 268 37.54 -47.93 -16.06
C ALA A 268 37.70 -49.31 -15.39
N ARG A 269 36.62 -49.89 -14.86
CA ARG A 269 36.61 -51.22 -14.27
C ARG A 269 36.96 -52.31 -15.26
N ASN A 270 36.46 -52.24 -16.50
CA ASN A 270 36.85 -53.17 -17.56
C ASN A 270 38.35 -53.08 -17.87
N VAL A 271 38.92 -51.87 -17.89
CA VAL A 271 40.37 -51.68 -18.07
C VAL A 271 41.15 -52.25 -16.89
N GLU A 272 40.72 -51.99 -15.65
CA GLU A 272 41.34 -52.56 -14.44
C GLU A 272 41.31 -54.09 -14.46
N MET A 273 40.17 -54.69 -14.78
CA MET A 273 40.03 -56.14 -14.87
C MET A 273 40.89 -56.73 -15.99
N ARG A 274 40.97 -56.07 -17.15
CA ARG A 274 41.90 -56.47 -18.22
C ARG A 274 43.35 -56.40 -17.76
N ALA A 275 43.73 -55.34 -17.03
CA ALA A 275 45.08 -55.24 -16.48
C ALA A 275 45.39 -56.40 -15.52
N LYS A 276 44.43 -56.81 -14.67
CA LYS A 276 44.56 -58.00 -13.80
C LYS A 276 44.70 -59.31 -14.58
N VAL A 277 43.94 -59.47 -15.67
CA VAL A 277 44.09 -60.65 -16.55
C VAL A 277 45.49 -60.67 -17.17
N VAL A 278 45.97 -59.53 -17.67
CA VAL A 278 47.33 -59.40 -18.24
C VAL A 278 48.40 -59.67 -17.17
N GLU A 279 48.21 -59.22 -15.93
CA GLU A 279 49.11 -59.50 -14.82
C GLU A 279 49.18 -61.01 -14.53
N ALA A 280 48.04 -61.69 -14.45
CA ALA A 280 47.97 -63.14 -14.27
C ALA A 280 48.55 -63.92 -15.46
N GLU A 281 48.27 -63.49 -16.70
CA GLU A 281 48.87 -64.07 -17.90
C GLU A 281 50.39 -63.89 -17.91
N ALA A 282 50.91 -62.76 -17.43
CA ALA A 282 52.34 -62.50 -17.32
C ALA A 282 53.05 -63.39 -16.28
N GLU A 283 52.32 -63.98 -15.32
CA GLU A 283 52.87 -65.00 -14.42
C GLU A 283 53.20 -66.30 -15.17
N VAL A 284 52.48 -66.64 -16.25
CA VAL A 284 52.71 -67.88 -17.00
C VAL A 284 54.10 -67.91 -17.65
N PRO A 285 54.54 -66.88 -18.42
CA PRO A 285 55.91 -66.83 -18.93
C PRO A 285 56.97 -66.80 -17.83
N LYS A 286 56.71 -66.12 -16.70
CA LYS A 286 57.66 -66.08 -15.58
C LYS A 286 57.83 -67.47 -14.95
N ALA A 287 56.73 -68.17 -14.69
CA ALA A 287 56.74 -69.55 -14.20
C ALA A 287 57.37 -70.51 -15.22
N LEU A 288 57.12 -70.32 -16.53
CA LEU A 288 57.75 -71.09 -17.59
C LEU A 288 59.28 -70.86 -17.62
N ALA A 289 59.72 -69.61 -17.50
CA ALA A 289 61.13 -69.25 -17.40
C ALA A 289 61.80 -69.84 -16.15
N GLU A 290 61.08 -69.89 -15.02
CA GLU A 290 61.53 -70.56 -13.81
C GLU A 290 61.61 -72.09 -13.97
N ALA A 291 60.65 -72.70 -14.66
CA ALA A 291 60.67 -74.13 -15.01
C ALA A 291 61.86 -74.50 -15.91
N PHE A 292 62.23 -73.63 -16.85
CA PHE A 292 63.45 -73.80 -17.66
C PHE A 292 64.74 -73.66 -16.82
N ARG A 293 64.81 -72.68 -15.91
CA ARG A 293 65.98 -72.50 -15.04
C ARG A 293 66.16 -73.64 -14.03
N SER A 294 65.05 -74.16 -13.48
CA SER A 294 65.04 -75.27 -12.53
C SER A 294 65.23 -76.64 -13.20
N GLY A 295 65.29 -76.70 -14.53
CA GLY A 295 65.55 -77.93 -15.30
C GLY A 295 64.34 -78.86 -15.44
N ASN A 296 63.14 -78.41 -15.07
CA ASN A 296 61.90 -79.19 -15.11
C ASN A 296 61.22 -79.21 -16.50
N LEU A 297 61.64 -78.35 -17.43
CA LEU A 297 61.13 -78.29 -18.80
C LEU A 297 62.30 -78.25 -19.81
N GLY A 298 62.30 -79.16 -20.79
CA GLY A 298 63.32 -79.23 -21.83
C GLY A 298 63.01 -78.38 -23.06
N VAL A 299 64.04 -78.02 -23.83
CA VAL A 299 63.90 -77.25 -25.09
C VAL A 299 63.00 -77.98 -26.10
N MET A 300 63.10 -79.31 -26.17
CA MET A 300 62.25 -80.12 -27.05
C MET A 300 60.77 -80.13 -26.64
N ASP A 301 60.47 -79.99 -25.34
CA ASP A 301 59.09 -79.94 -24.84
C ASP A 301 58.43 -78.58 -25.13
N TYR A 302 59.21 -77.50 -25.10
CA TYR A 302 58.75 -76.18 -25.53
C TYR A 302 58.39 -76.13 -27.01
N TYR A 303 59.26 -76.67 -27.88
CA TYR A 303 58.97 -76.74 -29.32
C TYR A 303 57.73 -77.60 -29.61
N ARG A 304 57.49 -78.67 -28.84
CA ARG A 304 56.23 -79.44 -28.95
C ARG A 304 55.02 -78.62 -28.52
N MET A 305 55.10 -77.89 -27.41
CA MET A 305 54.02 -77.01 -26.95
C MET A 305 53.70 -75.93 -28.00
N GLU A 306 54.73 -75.32 -28.60
CA GLU A 306 54.60 -74.29 -29.63
C GLU A 306 53.97 -74.85 -30.92
N ASN A 307 54.34 -76.07 -31.32
CA ASN A 307 53.71 -76.77 -32.43
C ASN A 307 52.23 -77.10 -32.15
N ILE A 308 51.90 -77.58 -30.94
CA ILE A 308 50.51 -77.86 -30.57
C ILE A 308 49.67 -76.58 -30.52
N LYS A 309 50.22 -75.47 -30.01
CA LYS A 309 49.58 -74.14 -30.06
C LYS A 309 49.32 -73.72 -31.51
N SER A 310 50.33 -73.83 -32.37
CA SER A 310 50.21 -73.49 -33.79
C SER A 310 49.15 -74.33 -34.51
N ASP A 311 49.10 -75.63 -34.23
CA ASP A 311 48.06 -76.53 -34.76
C ASP A 311 46.67 -76.18 -34.22
N THR A 312 46.57 -75.74 -32.96
CA THR A 312 45.32 -75.29 -32.34
C THR A 312 44.84 -73.97 -32.97
N ASP A 313 45.74 -73.01 -33.16
CA ASP A 313 45.44 -71.72 -33.82
C ASP A 313 45.03 -71.93 -35.30
N MET A 314 45.70 -72.85 -36.01
CA MET A 314 45.27 -73.26 -37.35
C MET A 314 43.90 -73.94 -37.34
N ARG A 315 43.58 -74.78 -36.35
CA ARG A 315 42.26 -75.39 -36.23
C ARG A 315 41.16 -74.39 -35.89
N ASP A 316 41.42 -73.46 -34.97
CA ASP A 316 40.46 -72.43 -34.57
C ASP A 316 40.16 -71.46 -35.72
N SER A 317 41.17 -71.08 -36.51
CA SER A 317 40.99 -70.26 -37.72
C SER A 317 40.26 -70.99 -38.86
N ILE A 318 40.39 -72.31 -38.96
CA ILE A 318 39.61 -73.13 -39.91
C ILE A 318 38.17 -73.34 -39.43
N ALA A 319 37.96 -73.50 -38.11
CA ALA A 319 36.64 -73.70 -37.51
C ALA A 319 35.79 -72.41 -37.47
N LYS A 320 36.43 -71.24 -37.49
CA LYS A 320 35.78 -69.92 -37.59
C LYS A 320 36.39 -69.11 -38.73
N PRO A 321 35.90 -69.25 -39.98
CA PRO A 321 36.32 -68.35 -41.05
C PRO A 321 35.89 -66.92 -40.71
N ASP A 322 36.81 -65.96 -40.89
CA ASP A 322 36.67 -64.52 -40.63
C ASP A 322 35.25 -63.95 -40.88
N GLU A 323 34.43 -63.82 -39.83
CA GLU A 323 33.35 -62.83 -39.81
C GLU A 323 33.94 -61.47 -39.41
N GLY A 324 34.50 -60.72 -40.37
CA GLY A 324 35.18 -59.48 -39.96
C GLY A 324 35.78 -58.53 -40.99
N LYS A 325 35.36 -58.51 -42.25
CA LYS A 325 35.63 -57.38 -43.16
C LYS A 325 34.39 -57.01 -43.98
N GLY A 326 33.43 -56.35 -43.33
CA GLY A 326 32.24 -55.87 -44.01
C GLY A 326 31.31 -55.07 -43.10
N ASN A 327 31.72 -53.85 -42.71
CA ASN A 327 30.86 -52.67 -42.55
C ASN A 327 31.63 -51.54 -41.87
N ASP A 328 32.32 -50.74 -42.66
CA ASP A 328 32.60 -49.35 -42.27
C ASP A 328 32.39 -48.47 -43.51
N LYS A 329 31.12 -48.12 -43.73
CA LYS A 329 30.64 -47.06 -44.64
C LYS A 329 29.12 -47.02 -44.53
N SER A 330 28.59 -46.17 -43.64
CA SER A 330 27.29 -45.48 -43.77
C SER A 330 26.76 -45.08 -42.39
N LYS A 331 26.95 -43.81 -42.04
CA LYS A 331 26.04 -42.92 -41.31
C LYS A 331 26.87 -41.65 -41.02
N GLY A 332 26.81 -40.60 -41.81
CA GLY A 332 25.62 -39.99 -42.37
C GLY A 332 25.24 -38.83 -41.47
N ASP A 333 25.85 -37.67 -41.75
CA ASP A 333 25.41 -36.35 -41.31
C ASP A 333 23.89 -36.25 -41.42
N LYS A 334 23.22 -35.95 -40.31
CA LYS A 334 21.92 -35.27 -40.31
C LYS A 334 21.77 -34.44 -39.04
N LYS A 335 21.76 -33.12 -39.28
CA LYS A 335 21.12 -32.02 -38.53
C LYS A 335 21.49 -31.83 -37.07
#